data_AF-A0A7S3T117-F1
#
_entry.id   AF-A0A7S3T117-F1
#
_cell.length_a   1.000
_cell.length_b   1.000
_cell.length_c   1.000
_cell.angle_alpha   90.00
_cell.angle_beta   90.00
_cell.angle_gamma   90.00
#
_symmetry.space_group_name_H-M   'P 1'
#
loop_
_entity.id
_entity.type
_entity.pdbx_description
1 polymer ?
#
loop_
_entity_poly.entity_id
_entity_poly.type
_entity_poly.pdbx_seq_one_letter_code
_entity_poly.pdbx_strand_id
1 'polypeptide(L)'
;PGFRAPRVEYQLTAPMLAYLALFTASWSPGTTTPRLHDVPRAGVPASMGGRRALARARGRRRERAEVVTPEEEKLAMGVATAPRPLAPTPRLRGRPRVRSVELTRRNHATVLFSDGSHREVHTPSLEQRTDEAEWLAVRAALEITASEFAAAKDEWRHASRDLLLRRKLGDPAAQFRGNAATAFGTRMEPRAVRMYERVTGHAVEPTGLHMHDNLRWGASPDGIVTTAANETGLLEVKCSFRHRRRGAVPQLQDCPAEFFAQIQGQLAVTGHDWCDLFYYTPPGKPSSSSYGGGGRHWSLVRVPRDDDYFAALAPSLEFASVLREEEILRR
;
A
#
# COMPACT_ATOMS: atom_id res chain seq x y z
N PRO A 1 -2.35 34.43 -11.79
CA PRO A 1 -3.47 34.13 -10.86
C PRO A 1 -3.18 32.80 -10.13
N GLY A 2 -2.54 32.88 -8.97
CA GLY A 2 -2.18 31.70 -8.18
C GLY A 2 -3.40 31.07 -7.55
N PHE A 3 -3.69 29.81 -7.89
CA PHE A 3 -4.66 28.98 -7.18
C PHE A 3 -4.19 28.86 -5.72
N ARG A 4 -4.77 29.66 -4.81
CA ARG A 4 -4.68 29.37 -3.38
C ARG A 4 -5.62 28.20 -3.13
N ALA A 5 -5.06 27.03 -2.87
CA ALA A 5 -5.85 25.90 -2.36
C ALA A 5 -6.68 26.41 -1.17
N PRO A 6 -7.97 26.05 -1.08
CA PRO A 6 -8.81 26.50 0.02
C PRO A 6 -8.18 26.07 1.34
N ARG A 7 -8.17 26.99 2.32
CA ARG A 7 -7.90 26.64 3.72
C ARG A 7 -8.97 25.65 4.15
N VAL A 8 -8.60 24.39 4.32
CA VAL A 8 -9.52 23.37 4.86
C VAL A 8 -9.02 22.99 6.24
N GLU A 9 -9.69 23.53 7.26
CA GLU A 9 -9.50 23.09 8.64
C GLU A 9 -10.39 21.88 8.87
N TYR A 10 -9.78 20.71 9.10
CA TYR A 10 -10.52 19.50 9.41
C TYR A 10 -10.60 19.32 10.92
N GLN A 11 -11.81 19.43 11.48
CA GLN A 11 -12.07 18.99 12.84
C GLN A 11 -12.13 17.46 12.88
N LEU A 12 -11.17 16.86 13.57
CA LEU A 12 -11.05 15.40 13.63
C LEU A 12 -12.08 14.83 14.61
N THR A 13 -13.00 14.01 14.11
CA THR A 13 -13.85 13.20 14.98
C THR A 13 -13.15 11.86 15.27
N ALA A 14 -13.38 11.29 16.47
CA ALA A 14 -12.78 10.02 16.87
C ALA A 14 -12.99 8.85 15.88
N PRO A 15 -14.13 8.73 15.15
CA PRO A 15 -14.32 7.71 14.12
C PRO A 15 -13.35 7.83 12.93
N MET A 16 -13.04 9.05 12.47
CA MET A 16 -12.19 9.27 11.28
C MET A 16 -10.75 8.78 11.49
N LEU A 17 -10.21 8.94 12.70
CA LEU A 17 -8.85 8.50 13.05
C LEU A 17 -8.73 6.97 13.11
N ALA A 18 -9.78 6.26 13.53
CA ALA A 18 -9.77 4.80 13.67
C ALA A 18 -9.69 4.08 12.31
N TYR A 19 -10.28 4.65 11.26
CA TYR A 19 -10.29 4.05 9.93
C TYR A 19 -8.92 4.10 9.22
N LEU A 20 -8.16 5.17 9.42
CA LEU A 20 -6.90 5.39 8.72
C LEU A 20 -5.74 4.52 9.23
N ALA A 21 -5.79 4.07 10.49
CA ALA A 21 -4.75 3.24 11.12
C ALA A 21 -4.66 1.83 10.52
N LEU A 22 -5.66 1.43 9.75
CA LEU A 22 -5.85 0.05 9.33
C LEU A 22 -5.66 -0.18 7.82
N PHE A 23 -5.53 0.89 7.03
CA PHE A 23 -5.57 0.83 5.56
C PHE A 23 -4.22 1.04 4.86
N THR A 24 -3.14 1.27 5.61
CA THR A 24 -1.75 1.28 5.10
C THR A 24 -1.00 0.00 5.35
N ALA A 25 -1.55 -0.91 6.18
CA ALA A 25 -0.97 -2.23 6.37
C ALA A 25 -1.37 -3.15 5.22
N SER A 26 -0.41 -3.41 4.33
CA SER A 26 -0.36 -4.51 3.36
C SER A 26 -1.51 -5.53 3.44
N TRP A 27 -2.52 -5.32 2.59
CA TRP A 27 -3.73 -6.14 2.56
C TRP A 27 -3.52 -7.42 1.73
N SER A 28 -4.08 -8.54 2.18
CA SER A 28 -4.17 -9.76 1.39
C SER A 28 -5.51 -10.46 1.60
N PRO A 29 -6.18 -10.92 0.52
CA PRO A 29 -7.51 -11.53 0.61
C PRO A 29 -7.58 -12.74 1.54
N GLY A 30 -8.47 -12.66 2.53
CA GLY A 30 -9.07 -13.79 3.22
C GLY A 30 -10.36 -14.23 2.50
N THR A 31 -10.44 -15.55 2.27
CA THR A 31 -11.51 -16.42 1.79
C THR A 31 -12.97 -15.96 1.85
N THR A 32 -13.65 -15.99 0.69
CA THR A 32 -14.85 -16.80 0.41
C THR A 32 -15.10 -16.82 -1.11
N THR A 33 -14.95 -17.98 -1.75
CA THR A 33 -15.48 -18.22 -3.11
C THR A 33 -16.88 -18.80 -2.97
N PRO A 34 -17.94 -18.16 -3.50
CA PRO A 34 -19.15 -18.89 -3.85
C PRO A 34 -18.82 -19.76 -5.07
N ARG A 35 -19.21 -21.03 -5.02
CA ARG A 35 -19.23 -21.89 -6.22
C ARG A 35 -20.26 -21.29 -7.17
N LEU A 36 -19.82 -20.86 -8.34
CA LEU A 36 -20.73 -20.58 -9.45
C LEU A 36 -20.85 -21.84 -10.29
N HIS A 37 -22.06 -22.38 -10.26
CA HIS A 37 -22.54 -23.46 -11.09
C HIS A 37 -22.59 -23.06 -12.58
N ASP A 38 -22.36 -24.09 -13.39
CA ASP A 38 -22.64 -24.28 -14.82
C ASP A 38 -23.41 -23.20 -15.59
N VAL A 39 -22.77 -22.68 -16.65
CA VAL A 39 -23.42 -22.15 -17.87
C VAL A 39 -22.53 -22.53 -19.09
N PRO A 40 -23.09 -22.98 -20.23
CA PRO A 40 -22.41 -23.89 -21.15
C PRO A 40 -21.48 -23.22 -22.19
N ARG A 41 -20.50 -24.00 -22.64
CA ARG A 41 -19.60 -23.70 -23.77
C ARG A 41 -20.37 -23.61 -25.09
N ALA A 42 -20.28 -22.47 -25.76
CA ALA A 42 -20.52 -22.35 -27.19
C ALA A 42 -19.18 -22.44 -27.94
N GLY A 43 -19.06 -23.40 -28.85
CA GLY A 43 -17.88 -23.62 -29.68
C GLY A 43 -17.95 -22.88 -31.00
N VAL A 44 -16.79 -22.49 -31.54
CA VAL A 44 -16.55 -22.10 -32.95
C VAL A 44 -15.07 -22.44 -33.28
N PRO A 45 -14.74 -22.87 -34.51
CA PRO A 45 -13.75 -23.92 -34.73
C PRO A 45 -12.34 -23.43 -35.14
N ALA A 46 -11.43 -24.40 -35.14
CA ALA A 46 -10.05 -24.29 -35.59
C ALA A 46 -9.95 -24.04 -37.11
N SER A 47 -8.96 -23.22 -37.50
CA SER A 47 -8.34 -23.34 -38.82
C SER A 47 -6.82 -23.15 -38.72
N MET A 48 -6.11 -24.09 -39.35
CA MET A 48 -4.67 -24.07 -39.60
C MET A 48 -4.31 -23.03 -40.66
N GLY A 49 -3.17 -22.38 -40.52
CA GLY A 49 -2.55 -21.58 -41.58
C GLY A 49 -1.18 -21.08 -41.14
N GLY A 50 -0.11 -21.66 -41.68
CA GLY A 50 1.25 -21.46 -41.19
C GLY A 50 2.05 -20.34 -41.86
N ARG A 51 3.33 -20.26 -41.43
CA ARG A 51 4.47 -19.50 -41.99
C ARG A 51 4.41 -18.00 -41.63
N ARG A 52 5.48 -17.30 -41.21
CA ARG A 52 6.93 -17.45 -41.43
C ARG A 52 7.71 -16.63 -40.38
N ALA A 53 8.97 -17.01 -40.16
CA ALA A 53 9.92 -16.38 -39.25
C ALA A 53 10.32 -14.94 -39.62
N LEU A 54 10.62 -14.11 -38.63
CA LEU A 54 11.68 -13.10 -38.71
C LEU A 54 12.37 -12.97 -37.34
N ALA A 55 13.60 -13.47 -37.29
CA ALA A 55 14.51 -13.30 -36.17
C ALA A 55 15.18 -11.92 -36.23
N ARG A 56 15.20 -11.20 -35.12
CA ARG A 56 16.24 -10.20 -34.84
C ARG A 56 16.73 -10.36 -33.41
N ALA A 57 18.00 -10.74 -33.32
CA ALA A 57 18.75 -10.94 -32.10
C ALA A 57 19.02 -9.61 -31.38
N ARG A 58 18.83 -9.59 -30.06
CA ARG A 58 19.54 -8.71 -29.13
C ARG A 58 19.98 -9.54 -27.93
N GLY A 59 21.28 -9.76 -27.82
CA GLY A 59 21.89 -10.51 -26.74
C GLY A 59 21.69 -9.80 -25.40
N ARG A 60 21.17 -10.52 -24.41
CA ARG A 60 21.28 -10.16 -23.00
C ARG A 60 22.18 -11.19 -22.33
N ARG A 61 23.32 -10.71 -21.82
CA ARG A 61 24.24 -11.44 -20.97
C ARG A 61 23.45 -11.86 -19.71
N ARG A 62 23.28 -13.17 -19.49
CA ARG A 62 22.74 -13.70 -18.23
C ARG A 62 23.85 -13.63 -17.21
N GLU A 63 23.81 -12.65 -16.30
CA GLU A 63 24.55 -12.76 -15.06
C GLU A 63 23.88 -13.86 -14.21
N ARG A 64 24.67 -14.87 -13.83
CA ARG A 64 24.23 -15.92 -12.94
C ARG A 64 24.07 -15.28 -11.56
N ALA A 65 22.84 -15.20 -11.07
CA ALA A 65 22.59 -15.00 -9.65
C ALA A 65 23.23 -16.17 -8.90
N GLU A 66 24.13 -15.88 -7.96
CA GLU A 66 24.71 -16.88 -7.07
C GLU A 66 23.61 -17.53 -6.24
N VAL A 67 23.65 -18.86 -6.19
CA VAL A 67 22.69 -19.68 -5.46
C VAL A 67 23.10 -19.66 -3.99
N VAL A 68 22.40 -18.86 -3.18
CA VAL A 68 22.55 -18.84 -1.71
C VAL A 68 22.23 -20.23 -1.17
N THR A 69 23.12 -20.77 -0.33
CA THR A 69 22.97 -22.13 0.19
C THR A 69 21.99 -22.19 1.38
N PRO A 70 21.30 -23.33 1.61
CA PRO A 70 20.38 -23.48 2.74
C PRO A 70 21.02 -23.29 4.14
N GLU A 71 22.34 -23.47 4.25
CA GLU A 71 23.10 -23.28 5.48
C GLU A 71 23.35 -21.78 5.78
N GLU A 72 23.63 -20.97 4.75
CA GLU A 72 23.73 -19.51 4.88
C GLU A 72 22.38 -18.87 5.24
N GLU A 73 21.28 -19.44 4.73
CA GLU A 73 19.90 -19.04 5.06
C GLU A 73 19.56 -19.35 6.53
N LYS A 74 20.01 -20.50 7.06
CA LYS A 74 19.83 -20.86 8.48
C LYS A 74 20.67 -20.02 9.43
N LEU A 75 21.92 -19.69 9.06
CA LEU A 75 22.81 -18.87 9.88
C LEU A 75 22.30 -17.41 9.97
N ALA A 76 21.73 -16.88 8.88
CA ALA A 76 21.03 -15.59 8.88
C ALA A 76 19.69 -15.61 9.66
N MET A 77 19.09 -16.80 9.83
CA MET A 77 17.88 -17.04 10.63
C MET A 77 18.16 -17.47 12.08
N GLY A 78 19.36 -17.15 12.60
CA GLY A 78 19.77 -17.40 13.98
C GLY A 78 18.62 -17.27 14.98
N VAL A 79 18.45 -18.34 15.77
CA VAL A 79 17.32 -18.61 16.67
C VAL A 79 17.09 -17.43 17.62
N ALA A 80 16.32 -16.45 17.18
CA ALA A 80 15.73 -15.46 18.06
C ALA A 80 14.57 -16.17 18.79
N THR A 81 14.78 -16.41 20.08
CA THR A 81 13.69 -16.64 21.03
C THR A 81 12.53 -15.73 20.68
N ALA A 82 11.32 -16.29 20.63
CA ALA A 82 10.13 -15.55 20.21
C ALA A 82 10.08 -14.19 20.93
N PRO A 83 10.11 -13.05 20.23
CA PRO A 83 9.97 -11.78 20.91
C PRO A 83 8.59 -11.79 21.56
N ARG A 84 8.60 -11.58 22.86
CA ARG A 84 7.43 -11.36 23.72
C ARG A 84 6.45 -10.45 22.96
N PRO A 85 5.13 -10.72 22.97
CA PRO A 85 4.17 -9.88 22.24
C PRO A 85 4.48 -8.42 22.54
N LEU A 86 4.75 -7.64 21.49
CA LEU A 86 5.00 -6.22 21.61
C LEU A 86 3.84 -5.63 22.40
N ALA A 87 4.14 -5.19 23.62
CA ALA A 87 3.23 -4.38 24.38
C ALA A 87 2.81 -3.21 23.48
N PRO A 88 1.54 -2.75 23.54
CA PRO A 88 1.18 -1.49 22.90
C PRO A 88 2.24 -0.47 23.29
N THR A 89 2.80 0.21 22.29
CA THR A 89 3.76 1.29 22.51
C THR A 89 3.20 2.19 23.60
N PRO A 90 3.98 2.53 24.65
CA PRO A 90 3.47 3.41 25.67
C PRO A 90 3.00 4.67 24.94
N ARG A 91 1.73 5.06 25.11
CA ARG A 91 1.31 6.42 24.75
C ARG A 91 2.35 7.33 25.39
N LEU A 92 3.08 8.12 24.59
CA LEU A 92 4.00 9.12 25.11
C LEU A 92 3.21 9.96 26.12
N ARG A 93 3.42 9.69 27.42
CA ARG A 93 2.69 10.37 28.49
C ARG A 93 3.02 11.86 28.36
N GLY A 94 2.00 12.68 28.14
CA GLY A 94 2.14 14.14 28.09
C GLY A 94 2.04 14.80 26.71
N ARG A 95 1.91 14.06 25.60
CA ARG A 95 1.60 14.70 24.31
C ARG A 95 0.13 15.17 24.27
N PRO A 96 -0.16 16.45 23.97
CA PRO A 96 -1.53 16.93 23.82
C PRO A 96 -2.20 16.27 22.61
N ARG A 97 -3.54 16.17 22.63
CA ARG A 97 -4.27 15.51 21.53
C ARG A 97 -4.30 16.40 20.31
N VAL A 98 -4.27 15.82 19.11
CA VAL A 98 -4.50 16.59 17.88
C VAL A 98 -5.95 17.09 17.88
N ARG A 99 -6.12 18.40 17.69
CA ARG A 99 -7.40 19.10 17.59
C ARG A 99 -7.85 19.25 16.14
N SER A 100 -6.98 19.79 15.29
CA SER A 100 -7.23 19.99 13.86
C SER A 100 -5.92 19.98 13.09
N VAL A 101 -6.02 19.83 11.77
CA VAL A 101 -4.90 19.90 10.83
C VAL A 101 -5.23 20.90 9.73
N GLU A 102 -4.27 21.75 9.41
CA GLU A 102 -4.28 22.62 8.22
C GLU A 102 -3.24 22.11 7.23
N LEU A 103 -3.67 21.73 6.03
CA LEU A 103 -2.75 21.40 4.93
C LEU A 103 -2.21 22.70 4.32
N THR A 104 -0.90 22.92 4.40
CA THR A 104 -0.31 24.23 4.09
C THR A 104 0.29 24.28 2.69
N ARG A 105 1.16 23.33 2.37
CA ARG A 105 1.82 23.17 1.07
C ARG A 105 2.12 21.70 0.84
N ARG A 106 2.56 21.34 -0.38
CA ARG A 106 2.93 19.96 -0.68
C ARG A 106 3.89 19.43 0.39
N ASN A 107 3.54 18.25 0.90
CA ASN A 107 4.28 17.51 1.90
C ASN A 107 4.40 18.19 3.28
N HIS A 108 3.62 19.23 3.57
CA HIS A 108 3.64 19.91 4.87
C HIS A 108 2.23 20.19 5.40
N ALA A 109 2.10 20.10 6.72
CA ALA A 109 0.87 20.43 7.42
C ALA A 109 1.16 21.12 8.75
N THR A 110 0.22 21.94 9.23
CA THR A 110 0.23 22.46 10.60
C THR A 110 -0.73 21.63 11.43
N VAL A 111 -0.20 20.99 12.48
CA VAL A 111 -0.98 20.22 13.45
C VAL A 111 -1.27 21.12 14.64
N LEU A 112 -2.54 21.36 14.93
CA LEU A 112 -2.98 22.10 16.11
C LEU A 112 -3.37 21.13 17.21
N PHE A 113 -2.89 21.38 18.43
CA PHE A 113 -3.12 20.51 19.58
C PHE A 113 -4.19 21.07 20.52
N SER A 114 -4.69 20.21 21.42
CA SER A 114 -5.77 20.53 22.36
C SER A 114 -5.39 21.60 23.40
N ASP A 115 -4.10 21.81 23.65
CA ASP A 115 -3.58 22.84 24.57
C ASP A 115 -3.34 24.19 23.88
N GLY A 116 -3.68 24.32 22.60
CA GLY A 116 -3.48 25.53 21.79
C GLY A 116 -2.10 25.63 21.14
N SER A 117 -1.17 24.72 21.45
CA SER A 117 0.10 24.64 20.73
C SER A 117 -0.09 24.17 19.29
N HIS A 118 0.86 24.47 18.41
CA HIS A 118 0.87 23.97 17.04
C HIS A 118 2.28 23.55 16.62
N ARG A 119 2.35 22.69 15.60
CA ARG A 119 3.62 22.25 15.00
C ARG A 119 3.47 22.10 13.49
N GLU A 120 4.37 22.73 12.73
CA GLU A 120 4.53 22.39 11.32
C GLU A 120 5.26 21.04 11.21
N VAL A 121 4.71 20.14 10.39
CA VAL A 121 5.25 18.80 10.18
C VAL A 121 5.58 18.59 8.70
N HIS A 122 6.75 18.02 8.44
CA HIS A 122 7.08 17.46 7.13
C HIS A 122 6.50 16.06 7.03
N THR A 123 5.46 15.90 6.23
CA THR A 123 4.59 14.72 6.22
C THR A 123 5.24 13.44 5.68
N PRO A 124 6.20 13.49 4.72
CA PRO A 124 7.01 12.33 4.35
C PRO A 124 8.00 11.89 5.42
N SER A 125 8.30 12.73 6.42
CA SER A 125 9.14 12.35 7.57
C SER A 125 8.31 11.93 8.79
N LEU A 126 6.98 12.00 8.72
CA LEU A 126 6.13 11.46 9.77
C LEU A 126 6.15 9.94 9.69
N GLU A 127 6.81 9.34 10.65
CA GLU A 127 6.81 7.90 10.83
C GLU A 127 5.43 7.44 11.31
N GLN A 128 4.85 6.51 10.56
CA GLN A 128 3.54 5.92 10.88
C GLN A 128 3.46 5.34 12.30
N ARG A 129 4.59 4.92 12.90
CA ARG A 129 4.62 4.22 14.20
C ARG A 129 4.93 5.13 15.38
N THR A 130 5.75 6.16 15.20
CA THR A 130 6.21 7.03 16.31
C THR A 130 5.40 8.32 16.38
N ASP A 131 4.95 8.85 15.24
CA ASP A 131 4.06 10.00 15.13
C ASP A 131 2.67 9.59 14.63
N GLU A 132 2.19 8.41 15.05
CA GLU A 132 0.94 7.79 14.58
C GLU A 132 -0.26 8.75 14.66
N ALA A 133 -0.42 9.51 15.75
CA ALA A 133 -1.56 10.41 15.92
C ALA A 133 -1.55 11.55 14.91
N GLU A 134 -0.42 12.21 14.72
CA GLU A 134 -0.23 13.28 13.74
C GLU A 134 -0.33 12.75 12.31
N TRP A 135 0.29 11.60 12.04
CA TRP A 135 0.23 10.94 10.74
C TRP A 135 -1.21 10.56 10.36
N LEU A 136 -1.98 9.99 11.30
CA LEU A 136 -3.41 9.69 11.09
C LEU A 136 -4.22 10.95 10.87
N ALA A 137 -3.96 12.00 11.66
CA ALA A 137 -4.63 13.27 11.55
C ALA A 137 -4.40 13.95 10.19
N VAL A 138 -3.15 13.99 9.71
CA VAL A 138 -2.83 14.56 8.40
C VAL A 138 -3.47 13.75 7.28
N ARG A 139 -3.46 12.41 7.37
CA ARG A 139 -4.16 11.57 6.40
C ARG A 139 -5.67 11.81 6.37
N ALA A 140 -6.27 12.10 7.51
CA ALA A 140 -7.69 12.39 7.62
C ALA A 140 -8.07 13.73 7.00
N ALA A 141 -7.13 14.68 6.96
CA ALA A 141 -7.30 15.96 6.32
C ALA A 141 -7.19 15.90 4.78
N LEU A 142 -6.73 14.77 4.22
CA LEU A 142 -6.81 14.54 2.77
C LEU A 142 -8.17 13.94 2.41
N GLU A 143 -8.69 14.29 1.24
CA GLU A 143 -9.93 13.70 0.73
C GLU A 143 -9.79 12.19 0.52
N ILE A 144 -8.67 11.79 -0.09
CA ILE A 144 -8.43 10.38 -0.41
C ILE A 144 -6.94 10.05 -0.48
N THR A 145 -6.59 8.83 -0.09
CA THR A 145 -5.22 8.29 -0.18
C THR A 145 -5.12 7.17 -1.21
N ALA A 146 -3.93 6.96 -1.79
CA ALA A 146 -3.72 6.04 -2.92
C ALA A 146 -4.27 4.63 -2.69
N SER A 147 -4.20 4.10 -1.45
CA SER A 147 -4.77 2.77 -1.14
C SER A 147 -6.29 2.70 -1.32
N GLU A 148 -6.99 3.82 -1.33
CA GLU A 148 -8.44 3.94 -1.50
C GLU A 148 -8.86 4.16 -2.96
N PHE A 149 -7.92 4.39 -3.89
CA PHE A 149 -8.24 4.77 -5.26
C PHE A 149 -8.98 3.68 -6.04
N ALA A 150 -8.67 2.41 -5.79
CA ALA A 150 -9.42 1.30 -6.39
C ALA A 150 -10.89 1.26 -5.93
N ALA A 151 -11.14 1.58 -4.65
CA ALA A 151 -12.50 1.66 -4.11
C ALA A 151 -13.27 2.87 -4.66
N ALA A 152 -12.58 3.99 -4.92
CA ALA A 152 -13.19 5.17 -5.54
C ALA A 152 -13.79 4.89 -6.92
N LYS A 153 -13.27 3.90 -7.65
CA LYS A 153 -13.73 3.47 -8.98
C LYS A 153 -14.61 2.22 -8.96
N ASP A 154 -15.03 1.76 -7.77
CA ASP A 154 -15.78 0.50 -7.59
C ASP A 154 -15.06 -0.74 -8.16
N GLU A 155 -13.73 -0.68 -8.35
CA GLU A 155 -12.92 -1.79 -8.85
C GLU A 155 -12.26 -2.59 -7.72
N TRP A 156 -12.70 -2.36 -6.49
CA TRP A 156 -12.20 -3.06 -5.32
C TRP A 156 -13.25 -3.96 -4.68
N ARG A 157 -12.97 -5.26 -4.64
CA ARG A 157 -13.93 -6.28 -4.16
C ARG A 157 -14.30 -6.19 -2.67
N HIS A 158 -13.58 -5.41 -1.84
CA HIS A 158 -13.84 -5.30 -0.39
C HIS A 158 -14.29 -3.91 0.07
N ALA A 159 -14.41 -2.95 -0.84
CA ALA A 159 -14.96 -1.64 -0.56
C ALA A 159 -15.46 -1.02 -1.85
N SER A 160 -16.74 -0.64 -1.84
CA SER A 160 -17.33 0.19 -2.86
C SER A 160 -17.03 1.67 -2.61
N ARG A 161 -17.29 2.49 -3.61
CA ARG A 161 -17.30 3.95 -3.52
C ARG A 161 -18.24 4.44 -2.41
N ASP A 162 -19.42 3.84 -2.30
CA ASP A 162 -20.39 4.13 -1.24
C ASP A 162 -19.83 3.82 0.17
N LEU A 163 -19.20 2.66 0.36
CA LEU A 163 -18.61 2.32 1.65
C LEU A 163 -17.49 3.29 2.02
N LEU A 164 -16.67 3.70 1.04
CA LEU A 164 -15.62 4.70 1.20
C LEU A 164 -16.21 6.06 1.62
N LEU A 165 -17.27 6.52 0.96
CA LEU A 165 -17.99 7.75 1.32
C LEU A 165 -18.51 7.71 2.76
N ARG A 166 -19.22 6.63 3.14
CA ARG A 166 -19.74 6.46 4.50
C ARG A 166 -18.61 6.50 5.55
N ARG A 167 -17.46 5.91 5.25
CA ARG A 167 -16.27 5.98 6.11
C ARG A 167 -15.76 7.40 6.28
N LYS A 168 -15.61 8.15 5.19
CA LYS A 168 -15.16 9.56 5.19
C LYS A 168 -16.12 10.46 5.94
N LEU A 169 -17.42 10.19 5.87
CA LEU A 169 -18.48 10.87 6.62
C LEU A 169 -18.59 10.41 8.09
N GLY A 170 -17.67 9.56 8.56
CA GLY A 170 -17.61 9.14 9.96
C GLY A 170 -18.68 8.14 10.40
N ASP A 171 -19.37 7.46 9.48
CA ASP A 171 -20.37 6.43 9.81
C ASP A 171 -19.73 5.32 10.66
N PRO A 172 -20.11 5.15 11.95
CA PRO A 172 -19.53 4.15 12.84
C PRO A 172 -19.71 2.70 12.36
N ALA A 173 -20.75 2.41 11.57
CA ALA A 173 -21.01 1.08 11.02
C ALA A 173 -20.12 0.77 9.82
N ALA A 174 -19.66 1.80 9.09
CA ALA A 174 -18.78 1.67 7.93
C ALA A 174 -17.29 1.60 8.30
N GLN A 175 -16.91 2.06 9.50
CA GLN A 175 -15.51 2.10 9.94
C GLN A 175 -14.91 0.69 9.98
N PHE A 176 -13.74 0.54 9.35
CA PHE A 176 -12.98 -0.70 9.43
C PHE A 176 -12.38 -0.83 10.84
N ARG A 177 -12.48 -2.02 11.45
CA ARG A 177 -12.00 -2.30 12.82
C ARG A 177 -10.73 -3.17 12.86
N GLY A 178 -10.14 -3.43 11.70
CA GLY A 178 -8.98 -4.28 11.54
C GLY A 178 -9.33 -5.75 11.43
N ASN A 179 -8.38 -6.55 10.94
CA ASN A 179 -8.52 -8.00 10.88
C ASN A 179 -7.16 -8.69 11.03
N ALA A 180 -7.17 -10.02 11.09
CA ALA A 180 -5.94 -10.81 11.25
C ALA A 180 -4.96 -10.64 10.07
N ALA A 181 -5.45 -10.31 8.87
CA ALA A 181 -4.62 -10.11 7.69
C ALA A 181 -3.86 -8.79 7.76
N THR A 182 -4.52 -7.69 8.15
CA THR A 182 -3.86 -6.37 8.30
C THR A 182 -2.86 -6.38 9.45
N ALA A 183 -3.23 -6.97 10.60
CA ALA A 183 -2.29 -7.14 11.72
C ALA A 183 -1.10 -8.03 11.37
N PHE A 184 -1.29 -9.01 10.48
CA PHE A 184 -0.18 -9.80 9.93
C PHE A 184 0.70 -8.96 9.01
N GLY A 185 0.10 -8.16 8.13
CA GLY A 185 0.80 -7.27 7.22
C GLY A 185 1.74 -6.32 7.94
N THR A 186 1.22 -5.53 8.89
CA THR A 186 2.01 -4.60 9.72
C THR A 186 3.20 -5.28 10.39
N ARG A 187 3.00 -6.49 10.92
CA ARG A 187 4.07 -7.23 11.62
C ARG A 187 5.14 -7.75 10.67
N MET A 188 4.77 -8.11 9.44
CA MET A 188 5.67 -8.77 8.50
C MET A 188 6.38 -7.80 7.56
N GLU A 189 5.83 -6.62 7.33
CA GLU A 189 6.37 -5.60 6.44
C GLU A 189 7.86 -5.27 6.70
N PRO A 190 8.34 -5.02 7.95
CA PRO A 190 9.78 -4.82 8.17
C PRO A 190 10.66 -6.00 7.75
N ARG A 191 10.13 -7.24 7.82
CA ARG A 191 10.84 -8.43 7.35
C ARG A 191 10.85 -8.51 5.82
N ALA A 192 9.75 -8.11 5.18
CA ALA A 192 9.63 -8.07 3.74
C ALA A 192 10.57 -7.03 3.12
N VAL A 193 10.66 -5.82 3.70
CA VAL A 193 11.61 -4.78 3.27
C VAL A 193 13.05 -5.29 3.33
N ARG A 194 13.47 -5.88 4.46
CA ARG A 194 14.81 -6.47 4.57
C ARG A 194 15.08 -7.60 3.58
N MET A 195 14.05 -8.38 3.25
CA MET A 195 14.17 -9.41 2.21
C MET A 195 14.33 -8.77 0.83
N TYR A 196 13.54 -7.74 0.52
CA TYR A 196 13.65 -6.96 -0.72
C TYR A 196 15.07 -6.39 -0.89
N GLU A 197 15.60 -5.70 0.12
CA GLU A 197 16.97 -5.14 0.11
C GLU A 197 18.01 -6.23 -0.15
N ARG A 198 17.89 -7.39 0.52
CA ARG A 198 18.81 -8.52 0.33
C ARG A 198 18.76 -9.10 -1.08
N VAL A 199 17.58 -9.29 -1.65
CA VAL A 199 17.45 -9.98 -2.96
C VAL A 199 17.72 -9.06 -4.14
N THR A 200 17.54 -7.75 -3.97
CA THR A 200 17.77 -6.75 -5.02
C THR A 200 19.12 -6.05 -4.92
N GLY A 201 19.70 -5.98 -3.72
CA GLY A 201 20.86 -5.13 -3.43
C GLY A 201 20.55 -3.63 -3.39
N HIS A 202 19.27 -3.23 -3.49
CA HIS A 202 18.85 -1.84 -3.40
C HIS A 202 18.75 -1.39 -1.94
N ALA A 203 18.99 -0.11 -1.69
CA ALA A 203 18.73 0.51 -0.39
C ALA A 203 17.27 0.98 -0.33
N VAL A 204 16.64 0.85 0.84
CA VAL A 204 15.28 1.35 1.08
C VAL A 204 15.28 2.35 2.22
N GLU A 205 14.87 3.58 1.93
CA GLU A 205 14.65 4.61 2.94
C GLU A 205 13.17 4.63 3.36
N PRO A 206 12.87 4.57 4.68
CA PRO A 206 11.52 4.73 5.17
C PRO A 206 10.95 6.09 4.80
N THR A 207 9.64 6.14 4.55
CA THR A 207 8.95 7.39 4.26
C THR A 207 7.53 7.39 4.81
N GLY A 208 6.92 8.57 4.86
CA GLY A 208 5.62 8.83 5.43
C GLY A 208 4.57 9.15 4.36
N LEU A 209 3.77 10.17 4.62
CA LEU A 209 2.71 10.61 3.73
C LEU A 209 3.22 11.67 2.76
N HIS A 210 3.08 11.40 1.47
CA HIS A 210 3.29 12.36 0.39
C HIS A 210 1.95 12.92 -0.06
N MET A 211 1.94 14.18 -0.50
CA MET A 211 0.77 14.90 -0.96
C MET A 211 0.91 15.26 -2.43
N HIS A 212 -0.20 15.19 -3.16
CA HIS A 212 -0.31 15.75 -4.49
C HIS A 212 -0.33 17.29 -4.43
N ASP A 213 0.04 17.95 -5.51
CA ASP A 213 0.06 19.43 -5.59
C ASP A 213 -1.31 20.07 -5.35
N ASN A 214 -2.40 19.32 -5.57
CA ASN A 214 -3.76 19.79 -5.29
C ASN A 214 -4.14 19.76 -3.80
N LEU A 215 -3.28 19.22 -2.92
CA LEU A 215 -3.48 19.06 -1.47
C LEU A 215 -4.71 18.24 -1.06
N ARG A 216 -5.31 17.50 -2.00
CA ARG A 216 -6.53 16.70 -1.76
C ARG A 216 -6.23 15.21 -1.75
N TRP A 217 -5.21 14.81 -2.51
CA TRP A 217 -4.78 13.42 -2.63
C TRP A 217 -3.44 13.21 -1.95
N GLY A 218 -3.23 12.01 -1.42
CA GLY A 218 -1.93 11.62 -0.89
C GLY A 218 -1.62 10.15 -1.03
N ALA A 219 -0.37 9.81 -0.76
CA ALA A 219 0.17 8.48 -0.93
C ALA A 219 1.21 8.19 0.16
N SER A 220 1.28 6.96 0.63
CA SER A 220 2.28 6.53 1.61
C SER A 220 2.92 5.24 1.12
N PRO A 221 3.94 5.31 0.24
CA PRO A 221 4.70 4.14 -0.16
C PRO A 221 5.46 3.56 1.03
N ASP A 222 5.76 2.26 0.97
CA ASP A 222 6.43 1.54 2.06
C ASP A 222 7.93 1.89 2.15
N GLY A 223 8.48 2.50 1.10
CA GLY A 223 9.82 3.09 1.11
C GLY A 223 10.19 3.76 -0.20
N ILE A 224 11.23 4.59 -0.15
CA ILE A 224 11.94 5.11 -1.33
C ILE A 224 13.11 4.18 -1.60
N VAL A 225 13.19 3.66 -2.82
CA VAL A 225 14.24 2.75 -3.25
C VAL A 225 15.33 3.55 -3.94
N THR A 226 16.58 3.28 -3.59
CA THR A 226 17.76 3.74 -4.36
C THR A 226 18.49 2.52 -4.91
N THR A 227 18.58 2.43 -6.24
CA THR A 227 19.25 1.31 -6.91
C THR A 227 20.77 1.46 -6.87
N ALA A 228 21.51 0.40 -7.24
CA ALA A 228 22.97 0.47 -7.39
C ALA A 228 23.42 1.47 -8.47
N ALA A 229 22.53 1.82 -9.41
CA ALA A 229 22.76 2.85 -10.42
C ALA A 229 22.36 4.27 -9.94
N ASN A 230 22.03 4.44 -8.65
CA ASN A 230 21.50 5.67 -8.05
C ASN A 230 20.19 6.16 -8.67
N GLU A 231 19.39 5.26 -9.25
CA GLU A 231 18.03 5.58 -9.68
C GLU A 231 17.10 5.50 -8.47
N THR A 232 16.17 6.44 -8.35
CA THR A 232 15.16 6.43 -7.29
C THR A 232 13.82 5.89 -7.80
N GLY A 233 13.13 5.16 -6.94
CA GLY A 233 11.78 4.66 -7.18
C GLY A 233 11.06 4.37 -5.88
N LEU A 234 9.92 3.72 -5.98
CA LEU A 234 9.11 3.38 -4.81
C LEU A 234 9.13 1.89 -4.50
N LEU A 235 8.82 1.56 -3.25
CA LEU A 235 8.52 0.20 -2.81
C LEU A 235 7.08 0.13 -2.32
N GLU A 236 6.34 -0.89 -2.76
CA GLU A 236 5.06 -1.30 -2.20
C GLU A 236 5.13 -2.77 -1.80
N VAL A 237 5.04 -3.05 -0.50
CA VAL A 237 5.08 -4.37 0.10
C VAL A 237 3.67 -4.89 0.32
N LYS A 238 3.42 -6.13 -0.09
CA LYS A 238 2.16 -6.84 0.19
C LYS A 238 2.44 -8.17 0.87
N CYS A 239 2.18 -8.22 2.17
CA CYS A 239 2.36 -9.39 3.02
C CYS A 239 1.15 -10.33 2.99
N SER A 240 1.32 -11.50 2.39
CA SER A 240 0.24 -12.44 2.16
C SER A 240 -0.09 -13.33 3.35
N PHE A 241 -1.13 -12.94 4.09
CA PHE A 241 -1.69 -13.75 5.16
C PHE A 241 -2.19 -15.12 4.66
N ARG A 242 -2.81 -15.18 3.48
CA ARG A 242 -3.34 -16.42 2.88
C ARG A 242 -2.25 -17.48 2.68
N HIS A 243 -1.06 -17.06 2.30
CA HIS A 243 0.04 -17.95 1.95
C HIS A 243 0.97 -18.30 3.12
N ARG A 244 0.78 -17.67 4.29
CA ARG A 244 1.67 -17.82 5.47
C ARG A 244 1.90 -19.26 5.95
N ARG A 245 0.92 -20.15 5.76
CA ARG A 245 1.02 -21.56 6.17
C ARG A 245 1.80 -22.39 5.16
N ARG A 246 1.72 -22.03 3.87
CA ARG A 246 2.44 -22.69 2.78
C ARG A 246 3.89 -22.26 2.72
N GLY A 247 4.19 -21.03 3.15
CA GLY A 247 5.54 -20.49 3.08
C GLY A 247 6.00 -20.15 1.66
N ALA A 248 5.07 -20.02 0.72
CA ALA A 248 5.35 -19.71 -0.68
C ALA A 248 4.22 -18.84 -1.25
N VAL A 249 4.56 -17.87 -2.10
CA VAL A 249 3.60 -16.97 -2.75
C VAL A 249 3.51 -17.24 -4.26
N PRO A 250 2.39 -16.88 -4.92
CA PRO A 250 2.32 -16.84 -6.37
C PRO A 250 3.44 -15.97 -6.95
N GLN A 251 4.03 -16.44 -8.04
CA GLN A 251 5.03 -15.70 -8.79
C GLN A 251 4.30 -14.83 -9.80
N LEU A 252 4.10 -13.57 -9.42
CA LEU A 252 3.40 -12.57 -10.21
C LEU A 252 4.21 -12.26 -11.46
N GLN A 253 3.56 -12.27 -12.63
CA GLN A 253 4.15 -11.81 -13.88
C GLN A 253 3.91 -10.31 -14.07
N ASP A 254 2.71 -9.85 -13.67
CA ASP A 254 2.26 -8.47 -13.75
C ASP A 254 1.69 -8.00 -12.41
N CYS A 255 1.49 -6.69 -12.29
CA CYS A 255 0.83 -6.10 -11.13
C CYS A 255 -0.67 -6.49 -11.12
N PRO A 256 -1.19 -7.10 -10.04
CA PRO A 256 -2.62 -7.30 -9.89
C PRO A 256 -3.37 -5.95 -9.96
N ALA A 257 -4.48 -5.91 -10.68
CA ALA A 257 -5.28 -4.69 -10.91
C ALA A 257 -5.64 -3.97 -9.59
N GLU A 258 -5.87 -4.77 -8.56
CA GLU A 258 -6.27 -4.34 -7.22
C GLU A 258 -5.17 -3.56 -6.47
N PHE A 259 -3.91 -3.68 -6.89
CA PHE A 259 -2.78 -2.86 -6.39
C PHE A 259 -2.35 -1.81 -7.39
N PHE A 260 -2.70 -1.98 -8.68
CA PHE A 260 -2.27 -1.09 -9.75
C PHE A 260 -2.77 0.34 -9.54
N ALA A 261 -4.03 0.53 -9.16
CA ALA A 261 -4.56 1.87 -8.88
C ALA A 261 -3.83 2.57 -7.72
N GLN A 262 -3.48 1.82 -6.66
CA GLN A 262 -2.69 2.35 -5.55
C GLN A 262 -1.29 2.75 -6.01
N ILE A 263 -0.61 1.88 -6.75
CA ILE A 263 0.75 2.11 -7.23
C ILE A 263 0.80 3.29 -8.21
N GLN A 264 -0.10 3.36 -9.18
CA GLN A 264 -0.16 4.51 -10.10
C GLN A 264 -0.48 5.81 -9.35
N GLY A 265 -1.34 5.75 -8.33
CA GLY A 265 -1.57 6.88 -7.43
C GLY A 265 -0.30 7.32 -6.68
N GLN A 266 0.49 6.37 -6.17
CA GLN A 266 1.77 6.66 -5.52
C GLN A 266 2.77 7.32 -6.48
N LEU A 267 2.88 6.81 -7.71
CA LEU A 267 3.76 7.35 -8.74
C LEU A 267 3.37 8.76 -9.14
N ALA A 268 2.07 9.01 -9.37
CA ALA A 268 1.57 10.33 -9.70
C ALA A 268 1.75 11.35 -8.56
N VAL A 269 1.47 10.96 -7.31
CA VAL A 269 1.60 11.83 -6.12
C VAL A 269 3.06 12.20 -5.85
N THR A 270 3.96 11.24 -5.97
CA THR A 270 5.38 11.43 -5.60
C THR A 270 6.24 11.92 -6.76
N GLY A 271 5.80 11.71 -8.00
CA GLY A 271 6.56 12.05 -9.20
C GLY A 271 7.58 11.01 -9.64
N HIS A 272 7.63 9.82 -9.03
CA HIS A 272 8.58 8.76 -9.42
C HIS A 272 8.12 8.00 -10.67
N ASP A 273 9.07 7.42 -11.41
CA ASP A 273 8.81 6.74 -12.68
C ASP A 273 8.48 5.25 -12.53
N TRP A 274 8.76 4.65 -11.38
CA TRP A 274 8.51 3.23 -11.14
C TRP A 274 8.34 2.90 -9.66
N CYS A 275 7.60 1.82 -9.40
CA CYS A 275 7.42 1.23 -8.08
C CYS A 275 7.66 -0.27 -8.17
N ASP A 276 8.48 -0.81 -7.27
CA ASP A 276 8.63 -2.25 -7.10
C ASP A 276 7.52 -2.77 -6.17
N LEU A 277 6.64 -3.62 -6.70
CA LEU A 277 5.69 -4.40 -5.91
C LEU A 277 6.38 -5.66 -5.38
N PHE A 278 6.55 -5.73 -4.06
CA PHE A 278 7.14 -6.88 -3.37
C PHE A 278 6.07 -7.68 -2.62
N TYR A 279 5.65 -8.79 -3.21
CA TYR A 279 4.65 -9.70 -2.64
C TYR A 279 5.34 -10.77 -1.79
N TYR A 280 5.07 -10.80 -0.49
CA TYR A 280 5.88 -11.57 0.47
C TYR A 280 5.03 -12.42 1.42
N THR A 281 5.55 -13.57 1.84
CA THR A 281 5.09 -14.32 3.01
C THR A 281 6.31 -14.87 3.74
N PRO A 282 6.30 -15.03 5.08
CA PRO A 282 7.42 -15.65 5.76
C PRO A 282 7.58 -17.10 5.31
N PRO A 283 8.81 -17.63 5.27
CA PRO A 283 9.05 -19.03 4.96
C PRO A 283 8.26 -19.93 5.92
N GLY A 284 7.76 -21.04 5.39
CA GLY A 284 7.00 -22.03 6.15
C GLY A 284 7.93 -22.79 7.11
N LYS A 285 7.35 -23.40 8.17
CA LYS A 285 8.09 -24.39 8.94
C LYS A 285 8.34 -25.60 8.02
N PRO A 286 9.56 -26.17 7.96
CA PRO A 286 9.77 -27.43 7.27
C PRO A 286 8.90 -28.50 7.94
N SER A 287 7.87 -28.99 7.24
CA SER A 287 7.11 -30.15 7.70
C SER A 287 7.68 -31.40 7.02
N SER A 288 7.81 -32.47 7.78
CA SER A 288 8.28 -33.80 7.35
C SER A 288 7.40 -34.46 6.27
N SER A 289 6.29 -33.82 5.88
CA SER A 289 5.30 -34.31 4.91
C SER A 289 5.23 -33.46 3.63
N SER A 290 6.08 -32.44 3.49
CA SER A 290 6.11 -31.58 2.30
C SER A 290 7.25 -31.96 1.34
N TYR A 291 7.30 -33.21 0.88
CA TYR A 291 8.05 -33.56 -0.32
C TYR A 291 7.31 -32.97 -1.53
N GLY A 292 7.56 -31.70 -1.83
CA GLY A 292 7.03 -31.02 -3.03
C GLY A 292 6.44 -29.63 -2.78
N GLY A 293 7.28 -28.63 -2.47
CA GLY A 293 6.84 -27.25 -2.30
C GLY A 293 7.92 -26.21 -2.58
N GLY A 294 8.69 -26.37 -3.67
CA GLY A 294 9.80 -25.48 -4.08
C GLY A 294 9.37 -24.10 -4.60
N GLY A 295 8.37 -23.47 -3.99
CA GLY A 295 7.93 -22.13 -4.35
C GLY A 295 8.69 -21.06 -3.57
N ARG A 296 9.02 -19.93 -4.21
CA ARG A 296 9.62 -18.78 -3.51
C ARG A 296 8.61 -18.15 -2.55
N HIS A 297 9.11 -17.70 -1.40
CA HIS A 297 8.33 -17.02 -0.38
C HIS A 297 8.12 -15.52 -0.66
N TRP A 298 8.66 -15.04 -1.78
CA TRP A 298 8.45 -13.70 -2.31
C TRP A 298 8.25 -13.72 -3.84
N SER A 299 7.71 -12.63 -4.36
CA SER A 299 7.61 -12.28 -5.79
C SER A 299 7.85 -10.78 -5.93
N LEU A 300 8.57 -10.38 -6.98
CA LEU A 300 8.89 -8.99 -7.27
C LEU A 300 8.41 -8.64 -8.68
N VAL A 301 7.68 -7.54 -8.80
CA VAL A 301 7.24 -6.97 -10.08
C VAL A 301 7.55 -5.48 -10.08
N ARG A 302 8.29 -4.99 -11.08
CA ARG A 302 8.46 -3.55 -11.30
C ARG A 302 7.27 -3.02 -12.08
N VAL A 303 6.62 -2.00 -11.55
CA VAL A 303 5.47 -1.34 -12.14
C VAL A 303 5.91 0.04 -12.65
N PRO A 304 5.93 0.28 -13.97
CA PRO A 304 6.24 1.59 -14.52
C PRO A 304 5.07 2.56 -14.31
N ARG A 305 5.38 3.84 -14.25
CA ARG A 305 4.40 4.91 -14.27
C ARG A 305 3.59 4.88 -15.56
N ASP A 306 2.29 5.05 -15.41
CA ASP A 306 1.30 5.12 -16.47
C ASP A 306 0.43 6.37 -16.26
N ASP A 307 0.86 7.47 -16.88
CA ASP A 307 0.19 8.77 -16.76
C ASP A 307 -1.20 8.75 -17.39
N ASP A 308 -1.41 7.98 -18.46
CA ASP A 308 -2.71 7.86 -19.13
C ASP A 308 -3.71 7.14 -18.22
N TYR A 309 -3.28 6.07 -17.55
CA TYR A 309 -4.10 5.41 -16.55
C TYR A 309 -4.45 6.35 -15.39
N PHE A 310 -3.48 7.10 -14.87
CA PHE A 310 -3.74 8.03 -13.78
C PHE A 310 -4.67 9.17 -14.21
N ALA A 311 -4.50 9.72 -15.42
CA ALA A 311 -5.38 10.73 -15.99
C ALA A 311 -6.83 10.23 -16.12
N ALA A 312 -7.03 8.97 -16.51
CA ALA A 312 -8.34 8.34 -16.57
C ALA A 312 -8.95 8.08 -15.17
N LEU A 313 -8.11 7.81 -14.16
CA LEU A 313 -8.53 7.56 -12.77
C LEU A 313 -8.89 8.86 -12.03
N ALA A 314 -8.14 9.93 -12.25
CA ALA A 314 -8.21 11.19 -11.50
C ALA A 314 -9.63 11.76 -11.34
N PRO A 315 -10.51 11.80 -12.37
CA PRO A 315 -11.88 12.26 -12.22
C PRO A 315 -12.70 11.46 -11.19
N SER A 316 -12.41 10.17 -10.99
CA SER A 316 -13.10 9.34 -10.00
C SER A 316 -12.65 9.63 -8.56
N LEU A 317 -11.50 10.29 -8.37
CA LEU A 317 -10.94 10.63 -7.05
C LEU A 317 -11.52 11.92 -6.47
N GLU A 318 -12.28 12.66 -7.27
CA GLU A 318 -12.94 13.91 -6.91
C GLU A 318 -14.14 13.65 -5.99
N PHE A 319 -13.90 13.63 -4.67
CA PHE A 319 -14.95 13.42 -3.66
C PHE A 319 -15.47 14.71 -3.01
N ALA A 320 -14.72 15.81 -3.10
CA ALA A 320 -15.01 17.05 -2.37
C ALA A 320 -16.42 17.61 -2.57
N SER A 321 -16.94 17.59 -3.80
CA SER A 321 -18.29 18.08 -4.11
C SER A 321 -19.35 17.23 -3.42
N VAL A 322 -19.23 15.91 -3.54
CA VAL A 322 -20.15 14.94 -2.93
C VAL A 322 -20.11 15.02 -1.39
N LEU A 323 -18.90 15.10 -0.80
CA LEU A 323 -18.75 15.20 0.65
C LEU A 323 -19.37 16.49 1.20
N ARG A 324 -19.21 17.63 0.49
CA ARG A 324 -19.79 18.91 0.91
C ARG A 324 -21.31 18.94 0.79
N GLU A 325 -21.87 18.43 -0.29
CA GLU A 325 -23.33 18.38 -0.48
C GLU A 325 -24.00 17.50 0.58
N GLU A 326 -23.46 16.32 0.85
CA GLU A 326 -23.97 15.42 1.90
C GLU A 326 -23.80 15.99 3.31
N GLU A 327 -22.69 16.70 3.58
CA GLU A 327 -22.50 17.37 4.87
C GLU A 327 -23.49 18.54 5.07
N ILE A 328 -23.82 19.28 4.01
CA ILE A 328 -24.87 20.30 4.02
C ILE A 328 -26.24 19.66 4.29
N LEU A 329 -26.56 18.52 3.66
CA LEU A 329 -27.84 17.83 3.86
C LEU A 329 -28.03 17.24 5.26
N ARG A 330 -26.93 16.98 6.00
CA ARG A 330 -26.96 16.46 7.37
C ARG A 330 -27.04 17.55 8.45
N ARG A 331 -26.83 18.82 8.11
CA ARG A 331 -26.90 19.98 9.01
C ARG A 331 -28.28 20.63 8.95
#